data_AF-A0A2S3IPQ0-F1
#
_entry.id   AF-A0A2S3IPQ0-F1
#
_cell.length_a   1.000
_cell.length_b   1.000
_cell.length_c   1.000
_cell.angle_alpha   90.00
_cell.angle_beta   90.00
_cell.angle_gamma   90.00
#
_symmetry.space_group_name_H-M   'P 1'
#
loop_
_entity.id
_entity.type
_entity.pdbx_description
1 polymer ?
#
loop_
_entity_poly.entity_id
_entity_poly.type
_entity_poly.pdbx_seq_one_letter_code
_entity_poly.pdbx_strand_id
1 'polypeptide(L)'
;MGLRDSAALVALVLVATCSVAVAYDPLDPNGNITIKWDVISWTPDGYVAMVTMSNYQMYRHIMAPGWTVGWSWAKKEVIWSIVGAQATEQGDCSKFKGGIPHCCKRTPAVVDLLPGVPYNQQIANCCKAGVVSAYGQDPAGSVSAFQVSVGLAGTTNKTVKLPKNFTLQGPGPGYTCGPARIVPSTVYFTPDRRRKTQALMTWTVTCTYSQQLASKYPSCCVSFSSFYNSTIVPCARCACGCGHGGHSPGGCIAGDSKRALSPGVNTPRKDGQALLQCTPHMCPIRVHWHVKLNYKDYWRAKIAITNFNYRMNYTQWTLVAQHPNLDNVTEVFSFQYKPLLPYGAINDTGMFYGLKFYNDLLMEAGPFGNVQSEVLMRKDASTFTFSQGWAFPRKIYFNGDECKMPPPDSYPYLPNSAPVAAPAIAAAAASAFLLALLLVA
;
A
#
# COMPACT_ATOMS: atom_id res chain seq x y z
N MET A 1 14.75 -12.71 -50.00
CA MET A 1 14.78 -11.80 -48.84
C MET A 1 13.63 -12.03 -47.84
N GLY A 2 12.91 -13.17 -47.84
CA GLY A 2 11.64 -13.29 -47.07
C GLY A 2 11.63 -14.17 -45.81
N LEU A 3 12.63 -15.03 -45.56
CA LEU A 3 12.64 -15.91 -44.38
C LEU A 3 13.50 -15.40 -43.22
N ARG A 4 14.56 -14.63 -43.52
CA ARG A 4 15.52 -14.15 -42.51
C ARG A 4 14.94 -13.00 -41.67
N ASP A 5 14.11 -12.15 -42.29
CA ASP A 5 13.41 -11.05 -41.62
C ASP A 5 12.26 -11.54 -40.74
N SER A 6 11.61 -12.65 -41.13
CA SER A 6 10.53 -13.26 -40.35
C SER A 6 11.03 -13.88 -39.03
N ALA A 7 12.20 -14.52 -39.06
CA ALA A 7 12.84 -15.07 -37.85
C ALA A 7 13.34 -13.94 -36.91
N ALA A 8 13.84 -12.84 -37.47
CA ALA A 8 14.24 -11.67 -36.70
C ALA A 8 13.02 -10.99 -36.03
N LEU A 9 11.88 -10.88 -36.72
CA LEU A 9 10.65 -10.34 -36.15
C LEU A 9 10.10 -11.21 -35.02
N VAL A 10 10.09 -12.53 -35.20
CA VAL A 10 9.64 -13.48 -34.18
C VAL A 10 10.58 -13.48 -32.96
N ALA A 11 11.90 -13.37 -33.17
CA ALA A 11 12.85 -13.20 -32.09
C ALA A 11 12.67 -11.87 -31.34
N LEU A 12 12.34 -10.78 -32.04
CA LEU A 12 12.08 -9.48 -31.42
C LEU A 12 10.78 -9.48 -30.60
N VAL A 13 9.73 -10.17 -31.08
CA VAL A 13 8.48 -10.40 -30.35
C VAL A 13 8.69 -11.34 -29.15
N LEU A 14 9.54 -12.36 -29.27
CA LEU A 14 9.92 -13.24 -28.16
C LEU A 14 10.77 -12.52 -27.10
N VAL A 15 11.66 -11.61 -27.50
CA VAL A 15 12.44 -10.78 -26.56
C VAL A 15 11.56 -9.73 -25.88
N ALA A 16 10.57 -9.16 -26.59
CA ALA A 16 9.59 -8.25 -25.98
C ALA A 16 8.65 -8.96 -24.98
N THR A 17 8.32 -10.23 -25.23
CA THR A 17 7.49 -11.06 -24.34
C THR A 17 8.28 -11.74 -23.21
N CYS A 18 9.61 -11.82 -23.33
CA CYS A 18 10.53 -12.19 -22.24
C CYS A 18 11.01 -10.97 -21.43
N SER A 19 10.17 -9.95 -21.26
CA SER A 19 10.38 -8.99 -20.19
C SER A 19 10.21 -9.74 -18.88
N VAL A 20 11.34 -10.01 -18.21
CA VAL A 20 11.37 -10.42 -16.81
C VAL A 20 10.45 -9.43 -16.11
N ALA A 21 9.31 -9.90 -15.61
CA ALA A 21 8.37 -9.08 -14.86
C ALA A 21 9.05 -8.73 -13.53
N VAL A 22 9.99 -7.78 -13.59
CA VAL A 22 10.47 -7.10 -12.40
C VAL A 22 9.27 -6.33 -11.92
N ALA A 23 8.82 -6.70 -10.72
CA ALA A 23 7.80 -5.99 -9.99
C ALA A 23 8.30 -4.58 -9.68
N TYR A 24 8.14 -3.70 -10.66
CA TYR A 24 8.62 -2.34 -10.65
C TYR A 24 7.42 -1.43 -10.40
N ASP A 25 7.45 -0.75 -9.26
CA ASP A 25 6.49 0.32 -8.97
C ASP A 25 7.05 1.64 -9.52
N PRO A 26 6.47 2.21 -10.58
CA PRO A 26 6.99 3.44 -11.19
C PRO A 26 6.89 4.66 -10.26
N LEU A 27 6.00 4.64 -9.25
CA LEU A 27 5.87 5.74 -8.31
C LEU A 27 6.79 5.59 -7.08
N ASP A 28 7.43 4.43 -6.92
CA ASP A 28 8.41 4.16 -5.87
C ASP A 28 9.53 3.22 -6.37
N PRO A 29 10.37 3.69 -7.31
CA PRO A 29 11.33 2.84 -8.02
C PRO A 29 12.44 2.28 -7.12
N ASN A 30 12.68 2.91 -5.98
CA ASN A 30 13.67 2.49 -4.98
C ASN A 30 13.02 1.80 -3.77
N GLY A 31 11.69 1.66 -3.77
CA GLY A 31 10.91 1.09 -2.68
C GLY A 31 11.24 -0.39 -2.48
N ASN A 32 11.82 -0.71 -1.33
CA ASN A 32 12.11 -2.08 -0.94
C ASN A 32 12.06 -2.25 0.58
N ILE A 33 12.04 -3.50 1.02
CA ILE A 33 12.28 -3.86 2.41
C ILE A 33 13.64 -4.54 2.49
N THR A 34 14.53 -4.01 3.31
CA THR A 34 15.85 -4.61 3.54
C THR A 34 15.90 -5.23 4.93
N ILE A 35 16.21 -6.52 4.97
CA ILE A 35 16.52 -7.25 6.21
C ILE A 35 18.03 -7.29 6.33
N LYS A 36 18.57 -6.58 7.30
CA LYS A 36 19.99 -6.53 7.62
C LYS A 36 20.28 -7.41 8.82
N TRP A 37 21.35 -8.17 8.72
CA TRP A 37 21.80 -9.09 9.74
C TRP A 37 23.22 -8.71 10.17
N ASP A 38 23.34 -8.25 11.40
CA ASP A 38 24.61 -7.78 11.99
C ASP A 38 25.05 -8.77 13.06
N VAL A 39 26.13 -9.52 12.82
CA VAL A 39 26.75 -10.39 13.82
C VAL A 39 27.53 -9.53 14.80
N ILE A 40 27.09 -9.50 16.07
CA ILE A 40 27.65 -8.60 17.08
C ILE A 40 28.64 -9.31 18.01
N SER A 41 28.53 -10.64 18.18
CA SER A 41 29.45 -11.44 18.98
C SER A 41 29.45 -12.89 18.53
N TRP A 42 30.58 -13.57 18.74
CA TRP A 42 30.68 -15.03 18.58
C TRP A 42 30.28 -15.74 19.87
N THR A 43 29.70 -16.92 19.75
CA THR A 43 29.44 -17.85 20.87
C THR A 43 30.30 -19.10 20.68
N PRO A 44 30.40 -20.00 21.69
CA PRO A 44 31.18 -21.24 21.54
C PRO A 44 30.76 -22.12 20.37
N ASP A 45 29.49 -22.07 19.96
CA ASP A 45 28.92 -22.92 18.91
C ASP A 45 28.21 -22.13 17.79
N GLY A 46 28.36 -20.81 17.75
CA GLY A 46 27.72 -19.97 16.74
C GLY A 46 27.93 -18.46 16.98
N TYR A 47 26.85 -17.69 16.98
CA TYR A 47 26.92 -16.24 17.08
C TYR A 47 25.62 -15.60 17.60
N VAL A 48 25.74 -14.37 18.10
CA VAL A 48 24.60 -13.48 18.36
C VAL A 48 24.53 -12.43 17.27
N ALA A 49 23.34 -12.18 16.76
CA ALA A 49 23.10 -11.19 15.73
C ALA A 49 21.91 -10.28 16.03
N MET A 50 22.04 -9.03 15.62
CA MET A 50 20.94 -8.08 15.52
C MET A 50 20.37 -8.16 14.10
N VAL A 51 19.07 -8.44 13.99
CA VAL A 51 18.35 -8.46 12.74
C VAL A 51 17.45 -7.24 12.68
N THR A 52 17.66 -6.40 11.66
CA THR A 52 16.90 -5.17 11.46
C THR A 52 16.18 -5.23 10.12
N MET A 53 14.87 -5.09 10.12
CA MET A 53 14.05 -4.87 8.96
C MET A 53 13.82 -3.37 8.77
N SER A 54 14.21 -2.84 7.62
CA SER A 54 13.95 -1.46 7.24
C SER A 54 13.03 -1.43 6.03
N ASN A 55 11.88 -0.77 6.16
CA ASN A 55 10.98 -0.47 5.06
C ASN A 55 11.40 0.87 4.45
N TYR A 56 11.84 0.85 3.19
CA TYR A 56 12.20 2.02 2.40
C TYR A 56 11.10 2.43 1.41
N GLN A 57 9.95 1.76 1.45
CA GLN A 57 8.82 2.10 0.58
C GLN A 57 8.18 3.42 1.04
N MET A 58 7.85 4.29 0.08
CA MET A 58 7.39 5.64 0.38
C MET A 58 5.96 5.67 0.92
N TYR A 59 5.09 4.80 0.42
CA TYR A 59 3.67 4.80 0.76
C TYR A 59 3.10 3.42 1.07
N ARG A 60 3.89 2.33 0.96
CA ARG A 60 3.46 0.99 1.37
C ARG A 60 3.97 0.68 2.76
N HIS A 61 3.07 0.29 3.66
CA HIS A 61 3.40 -0.15 5.01
C HIS A 61 2.99 -1.62 5.21
N ILE A 62 3.62 -2.28 6.18
CA ILE A 62 3.18 -3.57 6.69
C ILE A 62 2.19 -3.30 7.82
N MET A 63 0.91 -3.55 7.58
CA MET A 63 -0.16 -3.44 8.58
C MET A 63 -0.32 -4.73 9.39
N ALA A 64 -1.14 -4.68 10.43
CA ALA A 64 -1.54 -5.86 11.19
C ALA A 64 -2.12 -6.96 10.26
N PRO A 65 -1.82 -8.25 10.47
CA PRO A 65 -1.18 -8.86 11.65
C PRO A 65 0.35 -8.74 11.71
N GLY A 66 0.96 -7.96 10.81
CA GLY A 66 2.37 -7.66 10.81
C GLY A 66 3.20 -8.59 9.93
N TRP A 67 4.52 -8.43 10.00
CA TRP A 67 5.45 -9.24 9.24
C TRP A 67 5.66 -10.64 9.85
N THR A 68 5.87 -11.62 8.99
CA THR A 68 6.46 -12.92 9.30
C THR A 68 7.66 -13.13 8.39
N VAL A 69 8.85 -13.28 8.98
CA VAL A 69 10.09 -13.52 8.25
C VAL A 69 10.51 -14.96 8.42
N GLY A 70 10.71 -15.66 7.30
CA GLY A 70 11.26 -17.00 7.27
C GLY A 70 12.58 -17.06 6.52
N TRP A 71 13.38 -18.09 6.80
CA TRP A 71 14.57 -18.41 6.05
C TRP A 71 14.89 -19.90 6.17
N SER A 72 15.87 -20.38 5.42
CA SER A 72 16.41 -21.73 5.49
C SER A 72 17.85 -21.72 5.97
N TRP A 73 18.14 -22.45 7.03
CA TRP A 73 19.51 -22.64 7.50
C TRP A 73 20.35 -23.40 6.47
N ALA A 74 21.61 -22.99 6.32
CA ALA A 74 22.51 -23.56 5.33
C ALA A 74 22.96 -24.99 5.71
N LYS A 75 23.09 -25.26 7.01
CA LYS A 75 23.49 -26.53 7.59
C LYS A 75 22.43 -27.02 8.59
N LYS A 76 22.78 -27.12 9.87
CA LYS A 76 21.97 -27.64 10.98
C LYS A 76 21.89 -26.62 12.12
N GLU A 77 21.98 -25.34 11.77
CA GLU A 77 21.89 -24.24 12.70
C GLU A 77 20.54 -24.28 13.45
N VAL A 78 20.55 -23.78 14.68
CA VAL A 78 19.38 -23.68 15.56
C VAL A 78 19.29 -22.29 16.17
N ILE A 79 18.11 -21.90 16.64
CA ILE A 79 17.94 -20.66 17.40
C ILE A 79 17.99 -21.02 18.88
N TRP A 80 19.06 -20.64 19.58
CA TRP A 80 19.18 -20.81 21.02
C TRP A 80 18.19 -19.92 21.77
N SER A 81 18.14 -18.65 21.42
CA SER A 81 17.25 -17.65 22.02
C SER A 81 16.95 -16.52 21.04
N ILE A 82 15.86 -15.82 21.28
CA ILE A 82 15.41 -14.67 20.50
C ILE A 82 14.81 -13.62 21.43
N VAL A 83 15.07 -12.34 21.17
CA VAL A 83 14.60 -11.19 21.98
C VAL A 83 14.03 -10.14 21.03
N GLY A 84 12.88 -9.56 21.38
CA GLY A 84 12.14 -8.63 20.52
C GLY A 84 11.29 -9.31 19.43
N ALA A 85 11.36 -10.62 19.27
CA ALA A 85 10.56 -11.41 18.35
C ALA A 85 10.43 -12.85 18.87
N GLN A 86 9.63 -13.68 18.21
CA GLN A 86 9.45 -15.08 18.58
C GLN A 86 9.31 -15.98 17.35
N ALA A 87 9.94 -17.16 17.39
CA ALA A 87 9.67 -18.21 16.42
C ALA A 87 8.26 -18.79 16.60
N THR A 88 7.53 -18.91 15.51
CA THR A 88 6.14 -19.42 15.47
C THR A 88 6.02 -20.89 15.89
N GLU A 89 7.08 -21.67 15.67
CA GLU A 89 7.15 -23.08 16.03
C GLU A 89 8.55 -23.43 16.56
N GLN A 90 8.62 -24.32 17.56
CA GLN A 90 9.90 -24.83 18.08
C GLN A 90 10.49 -25.92 17.17
N GLY A 91 9.67 -26.83 16.64
CA GLY A 91 10.12 -28.01 15.89
C GLY A 91 10.70 -29.12 16.78
N ASP A 92 11.30 -30.14 16.15
CA ASP A 92 11.90 -31.28 16.86
C ASP A 92 13.30 -30.94 17.40
N CYS A 93 13.36 -30.65 18.69
CA CYS A 93 14.60 -30.41 19.44
C CYS A 93 15.08 -31.64 20.24
N SER A 94 14.55 -32.85 20.00
CA SER A 94 14.85 -34.06 20.81
C SER A 94 16.33 -34.44 20.90
N LYS A 95 17.15 -33.99 19.93
CA LYS A 95 18.61 -34.19 19.92
C LYS A 95 19.34 -33.46 21.05
N PHE A 96 18.72 -32.42 21.62
CA PHE A 96 19.30 -31.62 22.69
C PHE A 96 18.83 -32.18 24.04
N LYS A 97 19.73 -32.89 24.73
CA LYS A 97 19.45 -33.51 26.05
C LYS A 97 19.55 -32.54 27.23
N GLY A 98 20.11 -31.35 27.01
CA GLY A 98 20.31 -30.30 28.01
C GLY A 98 19.47 -29.06 27.70
N GLY A 99 20.08 -27.87 27.71
CA GLY A 99 19.43 -26.64 27.26
C GLY A 99 18.76 -26.85 25.91
N ILE A 100 17.45 -26.58 25.85
CA ILE A 100 16.63 -26.80 24.66
C ILE A 100 16.61 -25.49 23.86
N PRO A 101 16.97 -25.50 22.57
CA PRO A 101 16.88 -24.31 21.74
C PRO A 101 15.44 -23.79 21.62
N HIS A 102 15.29 -22.47 21.46
CA HIS A 102 14.02 -21.83 21.14
C HIS A 102 13.39 -22.37 19.84
N CYS A 103 14.22 -22.71 18.84
CA CYS A 103 13.75 -23.33 17.60
C CYS A 103 14.82 -24.21 16.95
N CYS A 104 14.43 -25.44 16.58
CA CYS A 104 15.25 -26.42 15.88
C CYS A 104 14.79 -26.68 14.44
N LYS A 105 13.77 -25.98 13.94
CA LYS A 105 13.35 -26.11 12.53
C LYS A 105 14.47 -25.62 11.62
N ARG A 106 14.72 -26.37 10.55
CA ARG A 106 15.63 -25.96 9.47
C ARG A 106 15.15 -24.70 8.76
N THR A 107 13.84 -24.50 8.73
CA THR A 107 13.17 -23.35 8.11
C THR A 107 12.32 -22.61 9.15
N PRO A 108 12.94 -21.85 10.06
CA PRO A 108 12.19 -21.10 11.07
C PRO A 108 11.35 -20.00 10.42
N ALA A 109 10.22 -19.68 11.04
CA ALA A 109 9.41 -18.50 10.74
C ALA A 109 9.26 -17.69 12.03
N VAL A 110 9.63 -16.42 11.98
CA VAL A 110 9.69 -15.49 13.11
C VAL A 110 8.68 -14.39 12.92
N VAL A 111 8.00 -14.03 14.01
CA VAL A 111 7.08 -12.90 14.10
C VAL A 111 7.54 -11.95 15.20
N ASP A 112 7.22 -10.68 15.04
CA ASP A 112 7.43 -9.68 16.08
C ASP A 112 6.56 -9.96 17.31
N LEU A 113 6.99 -9.45 18.46
CA LEU A 113 6.19 -9.53 19.68
C LEU A 113 5.09 -8.45 19.68
N LEU A 114 4.07 -8.67 20.49
CA LEU A 114 3.00 -7.70 20.72
C LEU A 114 3.49 -6.51 21.59
N PRO A 115 2.87 -5.32 21.46
CA PRO A 115 3.12 -4.23 22.37
C PRO A 115 2.85 -4.61 23.84
N GLY A 116 3.64 -4.08 24.77
CA GLY A 116 3.44 -4.27 26.22
C GLY A 116 4.14 -5.49 26.83
N VAL A 117 4.99 -6.20 26.08
CA VAL A 117 5.83 -7.28 26.66
C VAL A 117 6.80 -6.76 27.72
N PRO A 118 7.27 -7.60 28.66
CA PRO A 118 8.24 -7.20 29.68
C PRO A 118 9.55 -6.61 29.12
N TYR A 119 10.15 -5.65 29.82
CA TYR A 119 11.34 -4.91 29.35
C TYR A 119 12.55 -5.80 29.03
N ASN A 120 12.72 -6.92 29.74
CA ASN A 120 13.78 -7.90 29.48
C ASN A 120 13.60 -8.67 28.15
N GLN A 121 12.42 -8.60 27.53
CA GLN A 121 12.13 -9.20 26.23
C GLN A 121 12.11 -8.15 25.10
N GLN A 122 12.34 -6.88 25.43
CA GLN A 122 12.34 -5.78 24.48
C GLN A 122 13.76 -5.44 24.01
N ILE A 123 13.81 -4.93 22.79
CA ILE A 123 14.96 -4.31 22.16
C ILE A 123 14.52 -3.03 21.44
N ALA A 124 15.46 -2.19 21.03
CA ALA A 124 15.10 -1.00 20.25
C ALA A 124 14.37 -1.39 18.95
N ASN A 125 13.28 -0.69 18.64
CA ASN A 125 12.45 -0.89 17.44
C ASN A 125 11.70 -2.23 17.32
N CYS A 126 11.53 -2.98 18.42
CA CYS A 126 10.39 -3.90 18.60
C CYS A 126 9.37 -3.20 19.54
N CYS A 127 8.28 -3.76 20.04
CA CYS A 127 7.51 -4.95 19.71
C CYS A 127 6.17 -4.40 19.18
N LYS A 128 6.07 -4.23 17.87
CA LYS A 128 5.00 -3.45 17.24
C LYS A 128 3.94 -4.36 16.61
N ALA A 129 3.82 -5.60 17.09
CA ALA A 129 3.01 -6.64 16.46
C ALA A 129 3.31 -6.79 14.96
N GLY A 130 4.56 -6.53 14.56
CA GLY A 130 5.03 -6.67 13.20
C GLY A 130 4.59 -5.55 12.27
N VAL A 131 4.01 -4.47 12.79
CA VAL A 131 3.66 -3.28 12.00
C VAL A 131 4.91 -2.48 11.66
N VAL A 132 5.08 -2.16 10.38
CA VAL A 132 6.21 -1.38 9.87
C VAL A 132 5.69 -0.30 8.94
N SER A 133 5.79 0.96 9.37
CA SER A 133 5.27 2.10 8.62
C SER A 133 6.00 2.31 7.29
N ALA A 134 5.38 3.03 6.37
CA ALA A 134 6.03 3.47 5.14
C ALA A 134 7.05 4.57 5.48
N TYR A 135 8.22 4.54 4.85
CA TYR A 135 9.28 5.53 5.07
C TYR A 135 8.81 6.95 4.76
N GLY A 136 7.98 7.12 3.73
CA GLY A 136 7.49 8.44 3.37
C GLY A 136 6.57 9.06 4.43
N GLN A 137 5.88 8.24 5.22
CA GLN A 137 4.92 8.66 6.23
C GLN A 137 5.54 8.79 7.62
N ASP A 138 6.26 7.76 8.08
CA ASP A 138 6.89 7.71 9.40
C ASP A 138 8.24 6.98 9.35
N PRO A 139 9.36 7.69 9.08
CA PRO A 139 10.70 7.11 9.03
C PRO A 139 11.14 6.42 10.34
N ALA A 140 10.63 6.86 11.49
CA ALA A 140 10.97 6.24 12.78
C ALA A 140 10.20 4.91 12.95
N GLY A 141 8.94 4.87 12.48
CA GLY A 141 8.10 3.69 12.46
C GLY A 141 8.49 2.65 11.40
N SER A 142 9.30 3.01 10.40
CA SER A 142 9.66 2.17 9.25
C SER A 142 10.78 1.16 9.52
N VAL A 143 11.21 1.01 10.78
CA VAL A 143 12.24 0.06 11.20
C VAL A 143 11.67 -0.90 12.25
N SER A 144 11.93 -2.20 12.09
CA SER A 144 11.66 -3.24 13.08
C SER A 144 12.94 -4.00 13.39
N ALA A 145 13.18 -4.42 14.62
CA ALA A 145 14.38 -5.20 14.94
C ALA A 145 14.16 -6.26 16.00
N PHE A 146 14.97 -7.31 15.94
CA PHE A 146 15.05 -8.35 16.96
C PHE A 146 16.47 -8.89 17.05
N GLN A 147 16.81 -9.49 18.18
CA GLN A 147 18.10 -10.14 18.39
C GLN A 147 17.93 -11.65 18.41
N VAL A 148 18.85 -12.36 17.77
CA VAL A 148 18.82 -13.83 17.69
C VAL A 148 20.19 -14.39 18.07
N SER A 149 20.18 -15.42 18.92
CA SER A 149 21.35 -16.24 19.22
C SER A 149 21.26 -17.53 18.40
N VAL A 150 22.21 -17.72 17.49
CA VAL A 150 22.25 -18.86 16.56
C VAL A 150 23.32 -19.84 17.03
N GLY A 151 22.92 -21.11 17.17
CA GLY A 151 23.77 -22.23 17.54
C GLY A 151 24.08 -23.16 16.37
N LEU A 152 25.02 -24.07 16.59
CA LEU A 152 25.54 -25.01 15.57
C LEU A 152 25.94 -24.32 14.25
N ALA A 153 26.39 -23.08 14.35
CA ALA A 153 26.81 -22.23 13.24
C ALA A 153 28.34 -22.10 13.20
N GLY A 154 28.85 -21.36 12.20
CA GLY A 154 30.25 -20.95 12.22
C GLY A 154 30.51 -19.90 13.30
N THR A 155 31.69 -19.94 13.90
CA THR A 155 32.14 -19.01 14.95
C THR A 155 33.14 -17.96 14.43
N THR A 156 33.30 -17.88 13.11
CA THR A 156 34.16 -16.89 12.44
C THR A 156 33.55 -16.43 11.12
N ASN A 157 33.98 -15.28 10.62
CA ASN A 157 33.56 -14.73 9.32
C ASN A 157 33.80 -15.69 8.12
N LYS A 158 34.76 -16.61 8.22
CA LYS A 158 35.03 -17.63 7.18
C LYS A 158 34.14 -18.88 7.30
N THR A 159 33.73 -19.23 8.51
CA THR A 159 33.01 -20.49 8.79
C THR A 159 31.49 -20.33 8.74
N VAL A 160 30.98 -19.12 9.04
CA VAL A 160 29.55 -18.80 8.93
C VAL A 160 29.08 -19.00 7.49
N LYS A 161 27.95 -19.70 7.34
CA LYS A 161 27.24 -19.81 6.06
C LYS A 161 25.95 -19.02 6.14
N LEU A 162 25.72 -18.19 5.13
CA LEU A 162 24.55 -17.35 5.05
C LEU A 162 23.29 -18.21 4.91
N PRO A 163 22.18 -17.85 5.59
CA PRO A 163 20.90 -18.48 5.35
C PRO A 163 20.43 -18.27 3.91
N LYS A 164 19.57 -19.16 3.44
CA LYS A 164 19.04 -19.17 2.07
C LYS A 164 17.52 -19.05 2.09
N ASN A 165 16.92 -18.77 0.94
CA ASN A 165 15.46 -18.79 0.74
C ASN A 165 14.71 -17.97 1.78
N PHE A 166 15.05 -16.68 1.87
CA PHE A 166 14.31 -15.76 2.74
C PHE A 166 12.89 -15.58 2.21
N THR A 167 11.93 -15.59 3.12
CA THR A 167 10.52 -15.29 2.85
C THR A 167 10.09 -14.13 3.73
N LEU A 168 9.30 -13.22 3.16
CA LEU A 168 8.66 -12.13 3.89
C LEU A 168 7.17 -12.17 3.58
N GLN A 169 6.36 -12.33 4.62
CA GLN A 169 4.92 -12.24 4.56
C GLN A 169 4.47 -11.07 5.43
N GLY A 170 3.41 -10.37 5.06
CA GLY A 170 2.82 -9.35 5.93
C GLY A 170 2.15 -8.19 5.17
N PRO A 171 0.80 -8.09 5.17
CA PRO A 171 -0.21 -9.03 5.69
C PRO A 171 -0.65 -10.12 4.68
N GLY A 172 -0.06 -10.18 3.49
CA GLY A 172 -0.40 -11.16 2.45
C GLY A 172 0.83 -11.63 1.67
N PRO A 173 0.64 -12.44 0.61
CA PRO A 173 1.69 -12.69 -0.37
C PRO A 173 2.04 -11.39 -1.10
N GLY A 174 3.21 -11.32 -1.73
CA GLY A 174 3.58 -10.17 -2.57
C GLY A 174 5.06 -9.82 -2.53
N TYR A 175 5.75 -10.10 -1.42
CA TYR A 175 7.19 -9.87 -1.34
C TYR A 175 7.99 -11.06 -1.87
N THR A 176 8.97 -10.75 -2.72
CA THR A 176 10.00 -11.69 -3.16
C THR A 176 11.34 -11.22 -2.66
N CYS A 177 12.04 -12.06 -1.89
CA CYS A 177 13.35 -11.72 -1.33
C CYS A 177 14.48 -12.31 -2.18
N GLY A 178 15.52 -11.51 -2.40
CA GLY A 178 16.75 -11.94 -3.04
C GLY A 178 17.64 -12.81 -2.13
N PRO A 179 18.78 -13.28 -2.64
CA PRO A 179 19.77 -13.97 -1.83
C PRO A 179 20.45 -13.03 -0.83
N ALA A 180 20.90 -13.57 0.31
CA ALA A 180 21.71 -12.82 1.26
C ALA A 180 23.07 -12.45 0.66
N ARG A 181 23.46 -11.17 0.79
CA ARG A 181 24.72 -10.62 0.29
C ARG A 181 25.52 -10.01 1.42
N ILE A 182 26.81 -10.37 1.51
CA ILE A 182 27.72 -9.74 2.46
C ILE A 182 27.95 -8.30 2.04
N VAL A 183 27.86 -7.40 3.01
CA VAL A 183 28.11 -5.97 2.84
C VAL A 183 29.16 -5.52 3.87
N PRO A 184 29.75 -4.32 3.73
CA PRO A 184 30.66 -3.80 4.75
C PRO A 184 30.00 -3.81 6.13
N SER A 185 30.75 -4.23 7.15
CA SER A 185 30.24 -4.37 8.50
C SER A 185 29.67 -3.06 9.06
N THR A 186 28.45 -3.12 9.60
CA THR A 186 27.77 -1.98 10.21
C THR A 186 28.61 -1.40 11.34
N VAL A 187 28.69 -0.07 11.37
CA VAL A 187 29.26 0.70 12.48
C VAL A 187 28.12 1.27 13.32
N TYR A 188 28.20 1.08 14.62
CA TYR A 188 27.31 1.71 15.60
C TYR A 188 28.09 2.76 16.39
N PHE A 189 27.43 3.88 16.65
CA PHE A 189 27.92 4.92 17.54
C PHE A 189 27.04 4.92 18.79
N THR A 190 27.66 5.12 19.95
CA THR A 190 26.91 5.46 21.15
C THR A 190 26.17 6.79 20.96
N PRO A 191 25.06 7.04 21.67
CA PRO A 191 24.31 8.30 21.54
C PRO A 191 25.16 9.56 21.74
N ASP A 192 26.17 9.49 22.62
CA ASP A 192 27.15 10.55 22.86
C ASP A 192 28.27 10.65 21.80
N ARG A 193 28.26 9.76 20.79
CA ARG A 193 29.25 9.60 19.71
C ARG A 193 30.69 9.32 20.15
N ARG A 194 30.92 9.04 21.44
CA ARG A 194 32.27 8.84 21.97
C ARG A 194 32.82 7.44 21.72
N ARG A 195 31.95 6.44 21.60
CA ARG A 195 32.33 5.06 21.35
C ARG A 195 31.78 4.59 20.01
N LYS A 196 32.67 3.98 19.23
CA LYS A 196 32.36 3.29 17.98
C LYS A 196 32.47 1.79 18.21
N THR A 197 31.42 1.03 17.88
CA THR A 197 31.44 -0.42 17.82
C THR A 197 31.12 -0.88 16.41
N GLN A 198 31.54 -2.07 16.03
CA GLN A 198 31.35 -2.58 14.68
C GLN A 198 30.84 -4.02 14.73
N ALA A 199 29.92 -4.36 13.84
CA ALA A 199 29.53 -5.74 13.62
C ALA A 199 30.72 -6.56 13.09
N LEU A 200 30.86 -7.78 13.56
CA LEU A 200 31.92 -8.70 13.13
C LEU A 200 31.70 -9.19 11.70
N MET A 201 30.44 -9.23 11.26
CA MET A 201 30.02 -9.58 9.91
C MET A 201 28.62 -9.00 9.66
N THR A 202 28.38 -8.43 8.47
CA THR A 202 27.06 -7.94 8.07
C THR A 202 26.66 -8.51 6.73
N TRP A 203 25.39 -8.91 6.61
CA TRP A 203 24.77 -9.20 5.32
C TRP A 203 23.38 -8.60 5.24
N THR A 204 22.91 -8.39 4.01
CA THR A 204 21.59 -7.85 3.72
C THR A 204 20.83 -8.77 2.78
N VAL A 205 19.50 -8.76 2.95
CA VAL A 205 18.54 -9.39 2.07
C VAL A 205 17.57 -8.29 1.66
N THR A 206 17.37 -8.11 0.36
CA THR A 206 16.42 -7.13 -0.17
C THR A 206 15.19 -7.86 -0.68
N CYS A 207 14.02 -7.41 -0.23
CA CYS A 207 12.72 -7.91 -0.62
C CYS A 207 11.96 -6.82 -1.38
N THR A 208 11.45 -7.15 -2.56
CA THR A 208 10.66 -6.24 -3.40
C THR A 208 9.22 -6.74 -3.48
N TYR A 209 8.28 -5.80 -3.57
CA TYR A 209 6.86 -6.12 -3.61
C TYR A 209 6.34 -6.23 -5.05
N SER A 210 5.54 -7.24 -5.34
CA SER A 210 4.85 -7.46 -6.60
C SER A 210 3.34 -7.52 -6.41
N GLN A 211 2.63 -6.56 -7.02
CA GLN A 211 1.17 -6.54 -7.01
C GLN A 211 0.58 -7.81 -7.63
N GLN A 212 1.18 -8.30 -8.72
CA GLN A 212 0.72 -9.48 -9.44
C GLN A 212 0.87 -10.76 -8.61
N LEU A 213 1.92 -10.83 -7.78
CA LEU A 213 2.13 -11.94 -6.86
C LEU A 213 1.18 -11.84 -5.65
N ALA A 214 0.88 -10.61 -5.22
CA ALA A 214 0.04 -10.36 -4.06
C ALA A 214 -1.43 -10.71 -4.31
N SER A 215 -1.98 -10.30 -5.45
CA SER A 215 -3.35 -10.61 -5.81
C SER A 215 -3.59 -10.49 -7.30
N LYS A 216 -4.45 -11.37 -7.83
CA LYS A 216 -4.97 -11.28 -9.20
C LYS A 216 -5.92 -10.09 -9.38
N TYR A 217 -6.62 -9.69 -8.32
CA TYR A 217 -7.60 -8.61 -8.32
C TYR A 217 -7.10 -7.42 -7.49
N PRO A 218 -7.39 -6.18 -7.88
CA PRO A 218 -7.07 -5.01 -7.07
C PRO A 218 -7.83 -5.05 -5.74
N SER A 219 -7.30 -4.35 -4.73
CA SER A 219 -7.91 -4.25 -3.39
C SER A 219 -8.77 -2.99 -3.22
N CYS A 220 -8.79 -2.11 -4.23
CA CYS A 220 -9.55 -0.87 -4.20
C CYS A 220 -10.06 -0.45 -5.59
N CYS A 221 -11.09 0.39 -5.60
CA CYS A 221 -11.64 1.00 -6.81
C CYS A 221 -11.86 2.50 -6.62
N VAL A 222 -12.01 3.20 -7.74
CA VAL A 222 -12.25 4.64 -7.77
C VAL A 222 -13.62 4.96 -8.33
N SER A 223 -14.23 6.02 -7.80
CA SER A 223 -15.48 6.60 -8.31
C SER A 223 -15.35 8.12 -8.40
N PHE A 224 -16.04 8.71 -9.37
CA PHE A 224 -15.92 10.13 -9.70
C PHE A 224 -17.25 10.84 -9.68
N SER A 225 -17.21 12.11 -9.28
CA SER A 225 -18.33 13.03 -9.42
C SER A 225 -17.83 14.46 -9.55
N SER A 226 -18.69 15.36 -10.01
CA SER A 226 -18.38 16.79 -10.10
C SER A 226 -19.61 17.63 -9.82
N PHE A 227 -19.42 18.90 -9.46
CA PHE A 227 -20.53 19.83 -9.25
C PHE A 227 -21.29 20.17 -10.53
N TYR A 228 -20.68 19.95 -11.70
CA TYR A 228 -21.24 20.29 -13.02
C TYR A 228 -21.89 19.09 -13.73
N ASN A 229 -21.93 17.92 -13.09
CA ASN A 229 -22.55 16.72 -13.65
C ASN A 229 -23.34 15.99 -12.55
N SER A 230 -24.63 15.79 -12.76
CA SER A 230 -25.53 15.15 -11.79
C SER A 230 -25.27 13.64 -11.62
N THR A 231 -24.56 13.02 -12.57
CA THR A 231 -24.30 11.58 -12.57
C THR A 231 -22.98 11.27 -11.88
N ILE A 232 -23.02 10.37 -10.90
CA ILE A 232 -21.84 9.80 -10.28
C ILE A 232 -21.34 8.65 -11.14
N VAL A 233 -20.06 8.68 -11.52
CA VAL A 233 -19.39 7.57 -12.17
C VAL A 233 -18.98 6.56 -11.09
N PRO A 234 -19.63 5.40 -11.00
CA PRO A 234 -19.37 4.45 -9.94
C PRO A 234 -18.08 3.68 -10.23
N CYS A 235 -17.60 2.96 -9.22
CA CYS A 235 -16.63 1.90 -9.46
C CYS A 235 -17.17 0.89 -10.47
N ALA A 236 -16.32 0.39 -11.36
CA ALA A 236 -16.68 -0.67 -12.29
C ALA A 236 -17.24 -1.89 -11.54
N ARG A 237 -18.28 -2.52 -12.12
CA ARG A 237 -18.85 -3.75 -11.56
C ARG A 237 -17.76 -4.83 -11.52
N CYS A 238 -17.71 -5.56 -10.39
CA CYS A 238 -16.70 -6.59 -10.15
C CYS A 238 -15.24 -6.13 -10.27
N ALA A 239 -14.94 -4.86 -10.01
CA ALA A 239 -13.59 -4.31 -10.07
C ALA A 239 -12.55 -5.12 -9.27
N CYS A 240 -12.92 -5.63 -8.09
CA CYS A 240 -12.05 -6.43 -7.23
C CYS A 240 -12.35 -7.94 -7.26
N GLY A 241 -13.00 -8.39 -8.34
CA GLY A 241 -13.31 -9.80 -8.57
C GLY A 241 -14.65 -10.22 -7.97
N CYS A 242 -15.52 -10.76 -8.83
CA CYS A 242 -16.71 -11.50 -8.43
C CYS A 242 -16.42 -12.99 -8.65
N GLY A 243 -16.81 -13.84 -7.71
CA GLY A 243 -16.88 -15.28 -7.96
C GLY A 243 -17.99 -15.62 -8.96
N HIS A 244 -18.04 -16.88 -9.37
CA HIS A 244 -19.15 -17.38 -10.20
C HIS A 244 -20.48 -17.12 -9.48
N GLY A 245 -21.35 -16.30 -10.07
CA GLY A 245 -22.60 -15.84 -9.45
C GLY A 245 -22.54 -14.45 -8.79
N GLY A 246 -21.50 -13.64 -9.04
CA GLY A 246 -21.49 -12.22 -8.63
C GLY A 246 -21.02 -11.93 -7.20
N HIS A 247 -20.55 -12.94 -6.46
CA HIS A 247 -20.16 -12.84 -5.05
C HIS A 247 -18.73 -13.34 -4.84
N SER A 248 -17.94 -12.68 -3.98
CA SER A 248 -16.54 -13.08 -3.68
C SER A 248 -16.43 -14.53 -3.19
N PRO A 249 -15.26 -15.19 -3.32
CA PRO A 249 -15.02 -16.51 -2.73
C PRO A 249 -15.16 -16.39 -1.20
N GLY A 250 -16.29 -16.83 -0.64
CA GLY A 250 -16.66 -16.65 0.78
C GLY A 250 -17.97 -15.90 1.03
N GLY A 251 -18.60 -15.33 -0.01
CA GLY A 251 -19.82 -14.53 0.09
C GLY A 251 -19.57 -13.11 0.61
N CYS A 252 -20.59 -12.26 0.57
CA CYS A 252 -20.58 -10.91 1.18
C CYS A 252 -21.80 -10.73 2.07
N ILE A 253 -21.79 -9.68 2.88
CA ILE A 253 -22.89 -9.34 3.79
C ILE A 253 -23.61 -8.10 3.27
N ALA A 254 -24.93 -8.16 3.13
CA ALA A 254 -25.71 -6.97 2.83
C ALA A 254 -25.63 -5.98 4.01
N GLY A 255 -25.36 -4.71 3.71
CA GLY A 255 -25.05 -3.68 4.72
C GLY A 255 -26.09 -3.57 5.84
N ASP A 256 -27.37 -3.64 5.48
CA ASP A 256 -28.50 -3.46 6.41
C ASP A 256 -28.99 -4.78 7.05
N SER A 257 -28.25 -5.88 6.87
CA SER A 257 -28.68 -7.17 7.38
C SER A 257 -28.46 -7.31 8.89
N LYS A 258 -29.34 -8.06 9.58
CA LYS A 258 -29.13 -8.46 10.98
C LYS A 258 -27.77 -9.14 11.20
N ARG A 259 -27.25 -9.79 10.15
CA ARG A 259 -25.94 -10.42 10.16
C ARG A 259 -24.80 -9.41 10.24
N ALA A 260 -24.91 -8.21 9.65
CA ALA A 260 -23.88 -7.16 9.78
C ALA A 260 -23.76 -6.64 11.22
N LEU A 261 -24.86 -6.69 11.98
CA LEU A 261 -24.95 -6.23 13.37
C LEU A 261 -24.66 -7.35 14.39
N SER A 262 -24.34 -8.55 13.94
CA SER A 262 -24.14 -9.70 14.83
C SER A 262 -22.80 -9.61 15.58
N PRO A 263 -22.75 -9.91 16.89
CA PRO A 263 -21.49 -10.00 17.62
C PRO A 263 -20.52 -11.00 16.96
N GLY A 264 -19.26 -10.59 16.78
CA GLY A 264 -18.24 -11.43 16.14
C GLY A 264 -18.08 -11.28 14.63
N VAL A 265 -18.85 -10.41 13.97
CA VAL A 265 -18.68 -10.15 12.52
C VAL A 265 -17.35 -9.45 12.25
N ASN A 266 -17.00 -8.49 13.11
CA ASN A 266 -15.79 -7.69 12.97
C ASN A 266 -14.53 -8.38 13.50
N THR A 267 -14.64 -9.60 14.06
CA THR A 267 -13.46 -10.29 14.57
C THR A 267 -12.57 -10.74 13.41
N PRO A 268 -11.30 -10.30 13.36
CA PRO A 268 -10.35 -10.75 12.35
C PRO A 268 -10.17 -12.26 12.44
N ARG A 269 -10.04 -12.92 11.28
CA ARG A 269 -9.72 -14.35 11.22
C ARG A 269 -8.23 -14.57 11.00
N LYS A 270 -7.72 -15.72 11.50
CA LYS A 270 -6.31 -16.13 11.35
C LYS A 270 -5.88 -16.31 9.89
N ASP A 271 -6.81 -16.58 8.99
CA ASP A 271 -6.58 -16.73 7.55
C ASP A 271 -6.50 -15.39 6.81
N GLY A 272 -6.75 -14.26 7.48
CA GLY A 272 -6.75 -12.92 6.88
C GLY A 272 -7.87 -12.70 5.86
N GLN A 273 -8.87 -13.59 5.80
CA GLN A 273 -9.93 -13.47 4.79
C GLN A 273 -10.83 -12.26 5.07
N ALA A 274 -10.85 -11.36 4.09
CA ALA A 274 -11.73 -10.21 4.07
C ALA A 274 -13.20 -10.64 4.09
N LEU A 275 -14.02 -9.92 4.86
CA LEU A 275 -15.47 -10.08 4.88
C LEU A 275 -16.08 -8.79 4.38
N LEU A 276 -16.59 -8.80 3.15
CA LEU A 276 -16.99 -7.57 2.48
C LEU A 276 -18.48 -7.28 2.62
N GLN A 277 -18.82 -5.99 2.65
CA GLN A 277 -20.17 -5.52 2.37
C GLN A 277 -20.49 -5.72 0.89
N CYS A 278 -21.68 -6.26 0.61
CA CYS A 278 -22.13 -6.48 -0.76
C CYS A 278 -22.29 -5.14 -1.48
N THR A 279 -21.50 -4.97 -2.54
CA THR A 279 -21.52 -3.81 -3.42
C THR A 279 -21.33 -4.28 -4.86
N PRO A 280 -21.78 -3.53 -5.89
CA PRO A 280 -21.59 -3.96 -7.28
C PRO A 280 -20.10 -4.13 -7.68
N HIS A 281 -19.18 -3.43 -7.02
CA HIS A 281 -17.75 -3.45 -7.33
C HIS A 281 -16.95 -4.49 -6.54
N MET A 282 -17.49 -4.98 -5.42
CA MET A 282 -16.89 -6.01 -4.55
C MET A 282 -15.49 -5.67 -4.04
N CYS A 283 -15.20 -4.38 -3.84
CA CYS A 283 -13.89 -3.91 -3.37
C CYS A 283 -13.90 -3.61 -1.87
N PRO A 284 -12.84 -4.03 -1.14
CA PRO A 284 -12.62 -3.63 0.26
C PRO A 284 -12.60 -2.12 0.46
N ILE A 285 -11.97 -1.39 -0.46
CA ILE A 285 -11.84 0.06 -0.37
C ILE A 285 -12.42 0.73 -1.62
N ARG A 286 -13.11 1.85 -1.41
CA ARG A 286 -13.47 2.80 -2.47
C ARG A 286 -12.87 4.15 -2.17
N VAL A 287 -12.17 4.70 -3.15
CA VAL A 287 -11.78 6.11 -3.15
C VAL A 287 -12.77 6.87 -4.03
N HIS A 288 -13.43 7.87 -3.46
CA HIS A 288 -14.32 8.76 -4.18
C HIS A 288 -13.65 10.13 -4.33
N TRP A 289 -13.52 10.59 -5.56
CA TRP A 289 -12.97 11.90 -5.89
C TRP A 289 -14.07 12.78 -6.48
N HIS A 290 -14.42 13.83 -5.76
CA HIS A 290 -15.48 14.76 -6.11
C HIS A 290 -14.90 16.13 -6.41
N VAL A 291 -15.08 16.63 -7.63
CA VAL A 291 -14.75 18.02 -7.98
C VAL A 291 -15.84 18.91 -7.40
N LYS A 292 -15.52 19.59 -6.29
CA LYS A 292 -16.50 20.31 -5.47
C LYS A 292 -16.81 21.70 -6.02
N LEU A 293 -15.76 22.48 -6.30
CA LEU A 293 -15.89 23.87 -6.73
C LEU A 293 -14.71 24.26 -7.64
N ASN A 294 -14.96 25.20 -8.53
CA ASN A 294 -13.97 25.78 -9.42
C ASN A 294 -14.06 27.31 -9.36
N TYR A 295 -13.06 27.95 -8.75
CA TYR A 295 -12.95 29.41 -8.63
C TYR A 295 -12.20 30.00 -9.83
N LYS A 296 -11.88 31.29 -9.81
CA LYS A 296 -11.06 31.93 -10.86
C LYS A 296 -9.67 31.29 -10.93
N ASP A 297 -8.92 31.35 -9.82
CA ASP A 297 -7.50 30.94 -9.76
C ASP A 297 -7.27 29.57 -9.10
N TYR A 298 -8.29 29.03 -8.43
CA TYR A 298 -8.19 27.81 -7.63
C TYR A 298 -9.33 26.85 -7.97
N TRP A 299 -9.15 25.58 -7.64
CA TRP A 299 -10.22 24.59 -7.66
C TRP A 299 -10.07 23.65 -6.47
N ARG A 300 -11.20 23.07 -6.06
CA ARG A 300 -11.30 22.26 -4.85
C ARG A 300 -11.86 20.89 -5.18
N ALA A 301 -11.14 19.86 -4.75
CA ALA A 301 -11.62 18.49 -4.79
C ALA A 301 -11.85 17.97 -3.37
N LYS A 302 -12.88 17.14 -3.20
CA LYS A 302 -13.16 16.38 -1.99
C LYS A 302 -12.80 14.93 -2.24
N ILE A 303 -12.01 14.37 -1.35
CA ILE A 303 -11.58 12.99 -1.35
C ILE A 303 -12.32 12.28 -0.21
N ALA A 304 -12.94 11.14 -0.50
CA ALA A 304 -13.55 10.29 0.52
C ALA A 304 -13.07 8.84 0.34
N ILE A 305 -12.53 8.24 1.38
CA ILE A 305 -12.09 6.85 1.41
C ILE A 305 -13.10 6.09 2.25
N THR A 306 -13.74 5.08 1.68
CA THR A 306 -14.73 4.23 2.37
C THR A 306 -14.21 2.80 2.47
N ASN A 307 -14.27 2.24 3.68
CA ASN A 307 -13.96 0.86 3.97
C ASN A 307 -15.25 0.01 3.95
N PHE A 308 -15.23 -1.05 3.16
CA PHE A 308 -16.30 -2.03 3.01
C PHE A 308 -15.90 -3.40 3.58
N ASN A 309 -14.76 -3.51 4.26
CA ASN A 309 -14.32 -4.73 4.93
C ASN A 309 -14.73 -4.69 6.40
N TYR A 310 -15.54 -5.66 6.84
CA TYR A 310 -15.97 -5.79 8.23
C TYR A 310 -14.87 -6.26 9.17
N ARG A 311 -13.82 -6.92 8.66
CA ARG A 311 -12.79 -7.59 9.49
C ARG A 311 -11.44 -6.90 9.50
N MET A 312 -11.33 -5.74 8.86
CA MET A 312 -10.04 -5.09 8.64
C MET A 312 -10.15 -3.59 8.86
N ASN A 313 -9.25 -3.11 9.71
CA ASN A 313 -9.03 -1.71 9.97
C ASN A 313 -7.72 -1.32 9.32
N TYR A 314 -7.67 -0.10 8.78
CA TYR A 314 -6.47 0.42 8.15
C TYR A 314 -5.89 1.52 9.04
N THR A 315 -4.90 1.14 9.84
CA THR A 315 -4.05 2.06 10.61
C THR A 315 -2.97 2.65 9.72
N GLN A 316 -2.62 3.92 9.91
CA GLN A 316 -1.57 4.60 9.14
C GLN A 316 -1.82 4.50 7.62
N TRP A 317 -3.09 4.50 7.20
CA TRP A 317 -3.44 4.40 5.80
C TRP A 317 -2.78 5.52 4.96
N THR A 318 -2.47 5.20 3.72
CA THR A 318 -1.88 6.11 2.74
C THR A 318 -2.72 6.09 1.46
N LEU A 319 -2.87 7.26 0.86
CA LEU A 319 -3.51 7.45 -0.44
C LEU A 319 -2.52 8.20 -1.32
N VAL A 320 -2.15 7.64 -2.46
CA VAL A 320 -1.34 8.33 -3.46
C VAL A 320 -2.21 8.64 -4.66
N ALA A 321 -2.15 9.88 -5.13
CA ALA A 321 -2.80 10.29 -6.36
C ALA A 321 -1.76 10.87 -7.32
N GLN A 322 -1.89 10.53 -8.60
CA GLN A 322 -1.14 11.16 -9.68
C GLN A 322 -2.08 12.08 -10.45
N HIS A 323 -1.78 13.37 -10.46
CA HIS A 323 -2.53 14.40 -11.18
C HIS A 323 -1.60 15.59 -11.46
N PRO A 324 -1.58 16.15 -12.69
CA PRO A 324 -0.70 17.27 -13.05
C PRO A 324 -0.66 18.40 -12.00
N ASN A 325 -1.81 18.93 -11.57
CA ASN A 325 -1.92 20.00 -10.56
C ASN A 325 -1.51 19.67 -9.12
N LEU A 326 -1.07 18.44 -8.81
CA LEU A 326 -0.52 18.15 -7.48
C LEU A 326 0.86 18.80 -7.25
N ASP A 327 1.45 19.33 -8.32
CA ASP A 327 2.62 20.21 -8.26
C ASP A 327 2.30 21.59 -7.63
N ASN A 328 1.02 21.99 -7.59
CA ASN A 328 0.56 23.30 -7.16
C ASN A 328 -0.54 23.21 -6.07
N VAL A 329 -0.35 22.31 -5.11
CA VAL A 329 -1.22 22.17 -3.93
C VAL A 329 -1.06 23.38 -3.02
N THR A 330 -2.17 24.06 -2.74
CA THR A 330 -2.22 25.21 -1.83
C THR A 330 -2.49 24.76 -0.40
N GLU A 331 -3.49 23.90 -0.22
CA GLU A 331 -3.90 23.45 1.11
C GLU A 331 -4.58 22.09 1.05
N VAL A 332 -4.34 21.25 2.07
CA VAL A 332 -5.02 19.98 2.28
C VAL A 332 -5.67 20.01 3.66
N PHE A 333 -6.98 19.77 3.69
CA PHE A 333 -7.80 19.86 4.88
C PHE A 333 -8.00 18.48 5.51
N SER A 334 -7.75 18.34 6.80
CA SER A 334 -7.98 17.10 7.57
C SER A 334 -7.09 15.90 7.24
N PHE A 335 -6.27 15.93 6.18
CA PHE A 335 -5.19 14.96 5.91
C PHE A 335 -3.82 15.65 5.94
N GLN A 336 -2.76 14.88 6.18
CA GLN A 336 -1.41 15.31 5.85
C GLN A 336 -1.12 15.11 4.38
N TYR A 337 -0.22 15.93 3.84
CA TYR A 337 0.19 15.89 2.43
C TYR A 337 1.71 15.87 2.32
N LYS A 338 2.22 15.02 1.43
CA LYS A 338 3.62 14.97 1.06
C LYS A 338 3.74 14.76 -0.45
N PRO A 339 4.41 15.67 -1.18
CA PRO A 339 4.71 15.43 -2.59
C PRO A 339 5.68 14.25 -2.71
N LEU A 340 5.45 13.40 -3.71
CA LEU A 340 6.36 12.31 -4.06
C LEU A 340 7.09 12.68 -5.34
N LEU A 341 8.43 12.62 -5.28
CA LEU A 341 9.32 13.02 -6.38
C LEU A 341 10.11 11.82 -6.89
N PRO A 342 9.46 10.80 -7.50
CA PRO A 342 10.15 9.57 -7.90
C PRO A 342 11.24 9.83 -8.95
N TYR A 343 11.07 10.85 -9.79
CA TYR A 343 11.98 11.17 -10.90
C TYR A 343 12.61 12.58 -10.82
N GLY A 344 12.50 13.25 -9.66
CA GLY A 344 13.13 14.56 -9.38
C GLY A 344 12.59 15.77 -10.14
N ALA A 345 12.21 15.62 -11.41
CA ALA A 345 11.72 16.70 -12.27
C ALA A 345 10.19 16.76 -12.40
N ILE A 346 9.48 15.70 -11.99
CA ILE A 346 8.02 15.58 -12.11
C ILE A 346 7.42 15.53 -10.71
N ASN A 347 6.59 16.54 -10.40
CA ASN A 347 5.96 16.73 -9.09
C ASN A 347 4.44 16.48 -9.16
N ASP A 348 4.00 15.65 -10.10
CA ASP A 348 2.58 15.38 -10.39
C ASP A 348 1.95 14.34 -9.43
N THR A 349 2.68 13.90 -8.43
CA THR A 349 2.29 12.80 -7.55
C THR A 349 2.30 13.26 -6.10
N GLY A 350 1.18 13.07 -5.41
CA GLY A 350 0.99 13.48 -4.02
C GLY A 350 0.54 12.32 -3.15
N MET A 351 1.15 12.20 -1.97
CA MET A 351 0.74 11.27 -0.93
C MET A 351 -0.07 11.99 0.14
N PHE A 352 -1.23 11.42 0.47
CA PHE A 352 -2.14 11.84 1.52
C PHE A 352 -2.19 10.75 2.58
N TYR A 353 -2.28 11.14 3.85
CA TYR A 353 -2.40 10.19 4.95
C TYR A 353 -3.05 10.84 6.17
N GLY A 354 -3.57 10.01 7.08
CA GLY A 354 -4.30 10.49 8.25
C GLY A 354 -3.42 11.27 9.24
N LEU A 355 -4.04 12.20 9.94
CA LEU A 355 -3.50 12.90 11.11
C LEU A 355 -3.50 11.94 12.30
N LYS A 356 -2.35 11.82 12.97
CA LYS A 356 -2.20 10.98 14.18
C LYS A 356 -3.24 11.36 15.23
N PHE A 357 -3.88 10.37 15.83
CA PHE A 357 -4.91 10.52 16.87
C PHE A 357 -6.22 11.19 16.41
N TYR A 358 -6.45 11.32 15.10
CA TYR A 358 -7.68 11.89 14.57
C TYR A 358 -8.33 10.98 13.52
N ASN A 359 -7.65 10.78 12.40
CA ASN A 359 -8.16 9.97 11.29
C ASN A 359 -7.08 9.08 10.67
N ASP A 360 -6.01 8.79 11.41
CA ASP A 360 -4.98 7.80 11.08
C ASP A 360 -5.47 6.35 11.21
N LEU A 361 -6.68 6.15 11.72
CA LEU A 361 -7.38 4.87 11.76
C LEU A 361 -8.66 4.94 10.90
N LEU A 362 -8.67 4.19 9.81
CA LEU A 362 -9.89 3.92 9.04
C LEU A 362 -10.51 2.62 9.55
N MET A 363 -11.61 2.76 10.29
CA MET A 363 -12.34 1.64 10.91
C MET A 363 -12.94 0.71 9.85
N GLU A 364 -13.35 -0.47 10.29
CA GLU A 364 -14.09 -1.44 9.49
C GLU A 364 -15.38 -0.86 8.89
N ALA A 365 -16.00 -1.62 8.00
CA ALA A 365 -17.29 -1.26 7.39
C ALA A 365 -18.35 -0.90 8.43
N GLY A 366 -18.92 0.30 8.30
CA GLY A 366 -19.92 0.83 9.22
C GLY A 366 -19.97 2.37 9.19
N PRO A 367 -20.67 3.01 10.16
CA PRO A 367 -20.82 4.47 10.21
C PRO A 367 -19.49 5.23 10.28
N PHE A 368 -18.45 4.61 10.87
CA PHE A 368 -17.11 5.19 11.03
C PHE A 368 -16.09 4.67 10.01
N GLY A 369 -16.52 3.81 9.07
CA GLY A 369 -15.67 3.25 8.00
C GLY A 369 -15.43 4.23 6.86
N ASN A 370 -15.30 5.53 7.15
CA ASN A 370 -15.13 6.57 6.15
C ASN A 370 -14.25 7.71 6.66
N VAL A 371 -13.26 8.11 5.87
CA VAL A 371 -12.45 9.31 6.10
C VAL A 371 -12.55 10.24 4.89
N GLN A 372 -12.59 11.55 5.15
CA GLN A 372 -12.76 12.57 4.11
C GLN A 372 -11.79 13.73 4.29
N SER A 373 -11.41 14.33 3.18
CA SER A 373 -10.54 15.49 3.10
C SER A 373 -10.94 16.35 1.93
N GLU A 374 -10.53 17.61 1.98
CA GLU A 374 -10.59 18.49 0.82
C GLU A 374 -9.18 18.90 0.45
N VAL A 375 -8.93 19.12 -0.83
CA VAL A 375 -7.67 19.64 -1.36
C VAL A 375 -7.98 20.85 -2.23
N LEU A 376 -7.26 21.94 -1.96
CA LEU A 376 -7.28 23.17 -2.72
C LEU A 376 -6.01 23.23 -3.57
N MET A 377 -6.20 23.32 -4.88
CA MET A 377 -5.11 23.41 -5.86
C MET A 377 -5.23 24.71 -6.62
N ARG A 378 -4.10 25.35 -6.88
CA ARG A 378 -4.04 26.48 -7.78
C ARG A 378 -4.10 25.98 -9.22
N LYS A 379 -4.81 26.70 -10.07
CA LYS A 379 -4.82 26.41 -11.50
C LYS A 379 -3.49 26.76 -12.11
N ASP A 380 -3.01 25.86 -12.96
CA ASP A 380 -1.92 26.15 -13.86
C ASP A 380 -2.53 26.53 -15.22
N ALA A 381 -2.26 27.76 -15.67
CA ALA A 381 -2.80 28.28 -16.91
C ALA A 381 -2.32 27.49 -18.15
N SER A 382 -1.20 26.77 -18.04
CA SER A 382 -0.65 25.99 -19.16
C SER A 382 -1.32 24.63 -19.34
N THR A 383 -1.87 24.06 -18.26
CA THR A 383 -2.45 22.70 -18.26
C THR A 383 -3.95 22.67 -17.97
N PHE A 384 -4.52 23.74 -17.40
CA PHE A 384 -5.94 23.80 -17.01
C PHE A 384 -6.86 23.67 -18.22
N THR A 385 -7.74 22.68 -18.19
CA THR A 385 -8.81 22.51 -19.17
C THR A 385 -10.07 21.97 -18.53
N PHE A 386 -11.21 22.29 -19.16
CA PHE A 386 -12.51 21.71 -18.85
C PHE A 386 -12.82 20.45 -19.66
N SER A 387 -11.97 20.12 -20.63
CA SER A 387 -12.13 18.95 -21.49
C SER A 387 -11.61 17.66 -20.84
N GLN A 388 -12.14 16.53 -21.32
CA GLN A 388 -11.57 15.19 -21.14
C GLN A 388 -11.30 14.77 -19.68
N GLY A 389 -12.09 15.28 -18.73
CA GLY A 389 -11.97 14.88 -17.33
C GLY A 389 -10.65 15.27 -16.67
N TRP A 390 -10.04 16.39 -17.09
CA TRP A 390 -8.78 16.90 -16.55
C TRP A 390 -8.72 16.96 -15.01
N ALA A 391 -9.84 17.31 -14.36
CA ALA A 391 -9.91 17.46 -12.90
C ALA A 391 -9.84 16.14 -12.10
N PHE A 392 -9.71 15.00 -12.78
CA PHE A 392 -9.66 13.68 -12.18
C PHE A 392 -8.23 13.10 -12.22
N PRO A 393 -7.80 12.41 -11.16
CA PRO A 393 -6.48 11.82 -11.11
C PRO A 393 -6.30 10.75 -12.20
N ARG A 394 -5.07 10.64 -12.69
CA ARG A 394 -4.66 9.63 -13.68
C ARG A 394 -4.49 8.26 -13.03
N LYS A 395 -3.99 8.24 -11.80
CA LYS A 395 -3.81 7.03 -10.99
C LYS A 395 -4.11 7.31 -9.53
N ILE A 396 -4.61 6.28 -8.83
CA ILE A 396 -4.80 6.29 -7.39
C ILE A 396 -4.25 4.98 -6.82
N TYR A 397 -3.51 5.08 -5.73
CA TYR A 397 -3.04 3.94 -4.95
C TYR A 397 -3.54 4.08 -3.51
N PHE A 398 -3.97 2.98 -2.91
CA PHE A 398 -4.33 2.92 -1.50
C PHE A 398 -3.44 1.90 -0.79
N ASN A 399 -2.73 2.31 0.26
CA ASN A 399 -1.73 1.50 0.96
C ASN A 399 -0.69 0.84 0.03
N GLY A 400 -0.41 1.50 -1.09
CA GLY A 400 0.49 1.05 -2.15
C GLY A 400 -0.14 0.19 -3.23
N ASP A 401 -1.37 -0.28 -3.09
CA ASP A 401 -2.06 -1.03 -4.14
C ASP A 401 -2.73 -0.11 -5.15
N GLU A 402 -2.52 -0.34 -6.45
CA GLU A 402 -3.15 0.44 -7.52
C GLU A 402 -4.66 0.15 -7.57
N CYS A 403 -5.47 1.20 -7.46
CA CYS A 403 -6.92 1.09 -7.51
C CYS A 403 -7.44 1.01 -8.94
N LYS A 404 -8.52 0.25 -9.14
CA LYS A 404 -9.19 0.20 -10.44
C LYS A 404 -9.88 1.53 -10.75
N MET A 405 -9.36 2.24 -11.74
CA MET A 405 -9.94 3.47 -12.27
C MET A 405 -11.14 3.16 -13.19
N PRO A 406 -12.21 4.00 -13.19
CA PRO A 406 -13.20 4.02 -14.27
C PRO A 406 -12.53 4.30 -15.62
N PRO A 407 -13.16 3.92 -16.74
CA PRO A 407 -12.61 4.21 -18.05
C PRO A 407 -12.71 5.73 -18.34
N PRO A 408 -11.71 6.36 -18.97
CA PRO A 408 -11.66 7.83 -19.13
C PRO A 408 -12.84 8.45 -19.88
N ASP A 409 -13.45 7.70 -20.80
CA ASP A 409 -14.67 8.08 -21.55
C ASP A 409 -15.89 8.27 -20.65
N SER A 410 -15.92 7.61 -19.49
CA SER A 410 -17.00 7.74 -18.52
C SER A 410 -16.86 8.95 -17.60
N TYR A 411 -15.72 9.65 -17.59
CA TYR A 411 -15.44 10.70 -16.61
C TYR A 411 -16.47 11.84 -16.69
N PRO A 412 -16.87 12.45 -15.56
CA PRO A 412 -17.78 13.59 -15.58
C PRO A 412 -17.20 14.74 -16.41
N TYR A 413 -17.79 14.99 -17.58
CA TYR A 413 -17.44 16.13 -18.43
C TYR A 413 -18.48 17.24 -18.28
N LEU A 414 -18.06 18.47 -18.56
CA LEU A 414 -18.96 19.60 -18.66
C LEU A 414 -19.85 19.41 -19.90
N PRO A 415 -21.18 19.45 -19.76
CA PRO A 415 -22.05 19.37 -20.92
C PRO A 415 -21.72 20.53 -21.88
N ASN A 416 -21.43 20.20 -23.14
CA ASN A 416 -21.18 21.18 -24.21
C ASN A 416 -22.43 21.97 -24.62
N SER A 417 -23.56 21.73 -23.97
CA SER A 417 -24.84 22.33 -24.27
C SER A 417 -25.12 23.48 -23.30
N ALA A 418 -25.07 24.72 -23.82
CA ALA A 418 -25.90 25.76 -23.24
C ALA A 418 -27.36 25.28 -23.30
N PRO A 419 -28.18 25.45 -22.24
CA PRO A 419 -29.61 25.31 -22.41
C PRO A 419 -29.99 26.27 -23.54
N VAL A 420 -30.48 25.73 -24.65
CA VAL A 420 -31.09 26.54 -25.70
C VAL A 420 -32.22 27.26 -24.98
N ALA A 421 -32.01 28.55 -24.68
CA ALA A 421 -33.11 29.40 -24.24
C ALA A 421 -34.22 29.16 -25.27
N ALA A 422 -35.40 28.73 -24.80
CA ALA A 422 -36.57 28.57 -25.65
C ALA A 422 -36.62 29.77 -26.59
N PRO A 423 -36.72 29.55 -27.91
CA PRO A 423 -36.32 30.56 -28.87
C PRO A 423 -37.11 31.82 -28.56
N ALA A 424 -36.40 32.94 -28.35
CA ALA A 424 -37.00 34.27 -28.20
C ALA A 424 -37.98 34.61 -29.34
N ILE A 425 -37.96 33.81 -30.42
CA ILE A 425 -38.92 33.78 -31.53
C ILE A 425 -40.37 33.58 -31.04
N ALA A 426 -40.64 32.75 -30.03
CA ALA A 426 -42.02 32.57 -29.53
C ALA A 426 -42.54 33.81 -28.78
N ALA A 427 -41.67 34.48 -28.01
CA ALA A 427 -42.01 35.73 -27.33
C ALA A 427 -42.12 36.91 -28.31
N ALA A 428 -41.25 36.96 -29.33
CA ALA A 428 -41.29 37.97 -30.40
C ALA A 428 -42.51 37.81 -31.32
N ALA A 429 -42.90 36.58 -31.64
CA ALA A 429 -44.11 36.32 -32.44
C ALA A 429 -45.39 36.67 -31.67
N ALA A 430 -45.46 36.35 -30.37
CA ALA A 430 -46.60 36.72 -29.53
C ALA A 430 -46.73 38.25 -29.36
N SER A 431 -45.61 38.97 -29.20
CA SER A 431 -45.61 40.43 -29.10
C SER A 431 -45.89 41.13 -30.43
N ALA A 432 -45.42 40.60 -31.56
CA ALA A 432 -45.80 41.09 -32.90
C ALA A 432 -47.28 40.87 -33.21
N PHE A 433 -47.85 39.73 -32.79
CA PHE A 433 -49.29 39.44 -32.97
C PHE A 433 -50.17 40.35 -32.10
N LEU A 434 -49.74 40.65 -30.87
CA LEU A 434 -50.40 41.63 -29.99
C LEU A 434 -50.33 43.06 -30.54
N LEU A 435 -49.19 43.46 -31.14
CA LEU A 435 -49.07 44.76 -31.81
C LEU A 435 -49.96 44.87 -33.05
N ALA A 436 -50.07 43.80 -33.83
CA ALA A 436 -50.95 43.76 -34.99
C ALA A 436 -52.43 43.85 -34.59
N LEU A 437 -52.84 43.22 -33.49
CA LEU A 437 -54.21 43.34 -32.95
C LEU A 437 -54.52 44.75 -32.44
N LEU A 438 -53.54 45.45 -31.84
CA LEU A 438 -53.69 46.84 -31.37
C LEU A 438 -53.72 47.89 -32.50
N LEU A 439 -53.22 47.56 -33.69
CA LEU A 439 -53.25 48.45 -34.86
C LEU A 439 -54.52 48.30 -35.71
N VAL A 440 -55.33 47.27 -35.46
CA VAL A 440 -56.58 46.96 -36.19
C VAL A 440 -57.84 47.31 -35.36
N ALA A 441 -57.67 47.60 -34.07
CA ALA A 441 -58.69 48.22 -33.21
C ALA A 441 -58.51 49.74 -33.20
#